data_AF-A0A2N2ZTZ2-F1
#
_entry.id   AF-A0A2N2ZTZ2-F1
#
_cell.length_a   1.000
_cell.length_b   1.000
_cell.length_c   1.000
_cell.angle_alpha   90.00
_cell.angle_beta   90.00
_cell.angle_gamma   90.00
#
_symmetry.space_group_name_H-M   'P 1'
#
loop_
_entity.id
_entity.type
_entity.pdbx_description
1 polymer ?
#
loop_
_entity_poly.entity_id
_entity_poly.type
_entity_poly.pdbx_seq_one_letter_code
_entity_poly.pdbx_strand_id
1 'polypeptide(L)'
;MDTDDLSIPSYNGIIVEAERFNHDLTLQFGVLASGCKDDGEYLNKAEALIKKWLNEDDMFNLVEDIFFGESVNENEFKKILNKLLSNIAEIRKTPMEQREYENWD
;
A
#
# COMPACT_ATOMS: atom_id res chain seq x y z
N MET A 1 -12.10 -7.91 0.98
CA MET A 1 -11.11 -8.98 1.25
C MET A 1 -10.34 -8.59 2.49
N ASP A 2 -9.80 -9.51 3.28
CA ASP A 2 -8.83 -9.14 4.32
C ASP A 2 -7.41 -9.11 3.74
N THR A 3 -6.42 -8.68 4.53
CA THR A 3 -5.01 -8.72 4.10
C THR A 3 -4.51 -10.13 3.83
N ASP A 4 -5.12 -11.14 4.47
CA ASP A 4 -4.77 -12.56 4.31
C ASP A 4 -5.26 -13.14 2.96
N ASP A 5 -6.17 -12.45 2.28
CA ASP A 5 -6.63 -12.80 0.92
C ASP A 5 -5.69 -12.25 -0.17
N LEU A 6 -4.71 -11.40 0.19
CA LEU A 6 -3.77 -10.84 -0.77
C LEU A 6 -2.83 -11.92 -1.30
N SER A 7 -2.42 -11.77 -2.56
CA SER A 7 -1.31 -12.57 -3.05
C SER A 7 -0.05 -12.27 -2.23
N ILE A 8 0.80 -13.28 -2.02
CA ILE A 8 2.09 -13.15 -1.35
C ILE A 8 2.90 -11.95 -1.88
N PRO A 9 3.01 -11.70 -3.21
CA PRO A 9 3.70 -10.53 -3.72
C PRO A 9 3.00 -9.20 -3.39
N SER A 10 1.67 -9.13 -3.36
CA SER A 10 0.92 -7.92 -2.95
C SER A 10 1.07 -7.63 -1.46
N TYR A 11 0.94 -8.65 -0.61
CA TYR A 11 1.14 -8.54 0.82
C TYR A 11 2.56 -8.05 1.14
N ASN A 12 3.58 -8.71 0.59
CA ASN A 12 4.97 -8.32 0.83
C ASN A 12 5.33 -6.96 0.22
N GLY A 13 4.84 -6.68 -0.99
CA GLY A 13 5.19 -5.47 -1.74
C GLY A 13 4.51 -4.21 -1.22
N ILE A 14 3.40 -4.34 -0.49
CA ILE A 14 2.64 -3.20 0.05
C ILE A 14 2.55 -3.25 1.57
N ILE A 15 1.93 -4.28 2.15
CA ILE A 15 1.66 -4.35 3.60
C ILE A 15 2.97 -4.40 4.38
N VAL A 16 3.85 -5.36 4.07
CA VAL A 16 5.13 -5.51 4.79
C VAL A 16 6.05 -4.31 4.54
N GLU A 17 6.08 -3.78 3.31
CA GLU A 17 6.93 -2.64 2.99
C GLU A 17 6.45 -1.34 3.66
N ALA A 18 5.14 -1.12 3.77
CA ALA A 18 4.56 -0.03 4.56
C ALA A 18 4.88 -0.20 6.05
N GLU A 19 4.75 -1.40 6.60
CA GLU A 19 5.01 -1.69 8.03
C GLU A 19 6.46 -1.44 8.43
N ARG A 20 7.40 -1.78 7.54
CA ARG A 20 8.82 -1.47 7.75
C ARG A 20 9.10 0.02 7.85
N PHE A 21 8.29 0.85 7.19
CA PHE A 21 8.41 2.28 7.25
C PHE A 21 7.73 2.83 8.51
N ASN A 22 6.43 2.57 8.66
CA ASN A 22 5.63 3.03 9.79
C ASN A 22 4.30 2.26 9.83
N HIS A 23 3.88 1.87 11.03
CA HIS A 23 2.65 1.10 11.26
C HIS A 23 1.38 1.80 10.76
N ASP A 24 1.26 3.11 10.96
CA ASP A 24 0.07 3.87 10.56
C ASP A 24 -0.09 3.94 9.05
N LEU A 25 1.03 3.92 8.30
CA LEU A 25 0.97 3.77 6.85
C LEU A 25 0.40 2.40 6.45
N THR A 26 0.78 1.33 7.16
CA THR A 26 0.21 -0.01 6.95
C THR A 26 -1.28 -0.04 7.17
N LEU A 27 -1.76 0.63 8.24
CA LEU A 27 -3.18 0.67 8.57
C LEU A 27 -4.02 1.22 7.40
N GLN A 28 -3.53 2.25 6.70
CA GLN A 28 -4.23 2.79 5.53
C GLN A 28 -4.44 1.74 4.43
N PHE A 29 -3.43 0.90 4.18
CA PHE A 29 -3.51 -0.16 3.18
C PHE A 29 -4.30 -1.38 3.65
N GLY A 30 -4.23 -1.73 4.94
CA GLY A 30 -5.09 -2.77 5.53
C GLY A 30 -6.57 -2.40 5.44
N VAL A 31 -6.93 -1.16 5.80
CA VAL A 31 -8.31 -0.65 5.65
C VAL A 31 -8.72 -0.66 4.18
N LEU A 32 -7.83 -0.29 3.25
CA LEU A 32 -8.12 -0.32 1.82
C LEU A 32 -8.47 -1.72 1.31
N ALA A 33 -7.78 -2.76 1.79
CA ALA A 33 -8.05 -4.16 1.42
C ALA A 33 -9.48 -4.57 1.74
N SER A 34 -10.03 -4.16 2.89
CA SER A 34 -11.42 -4.47 3.29
C SER A 34 -12.47 -4.08 2.24
N GLY A 35 -12.21 -2.99 1.50
CA GLY A 35 -13.07 -2.47 0.44
C GLY A 35 -12.76 -2.98 -0.98
N CYS A 36 -11.90 -3.99 -1.12
CA CYS A 36 -11.53 -4.59 -2.41
C CYS A 36 -12.15 -5.98 -2.57
N LYS A 37 -12.53 -6.30 -3.81
CA LYS A 37 -13.07 -7.61 -4.20
C LYS A 37 -11.96 -8.64 -4.39
N ASP A 38 -10.85 -8.24 -4.98
CA ASP A 38 -9.73 -9.11 -5.34
C ASP A 38 -8.40 -8.34 -5.34
N ASP A 39 -7.30 -9.11 -5.44
CA ASP A 39 -5.92 -8.61 -5.44
C ASP A 39 -5.66 -7.59 -6.57
N GLY A 40 -6.31 -7.76 -7.72
CA GLY A 40 -6.23 -6.82 -8.83
C GLY A 40 -6.87 -5.45 -8.51
N GLU A 41 -8.08 -5.45 -7.95
CA GLU A 41 -8.74 -4.23 -7.49
C GLU A 41 -7.94 -3.55 -6.39
N TYR A 42 -7.36 -4.31 -5.46
CA TYR A 42 -6.49 -3.79 -4.41
C TYR A 42 -5.28 -3.03 -4.96
N LEU A 43 -4.52 -3.63 -5.88
CA LEU A 43 -3.38 -2.96 -6.51
C LEU A 43 -3.78 -1.68 -7.25
N ASN A 44 -4.94 -1.67 -7.90
CA ASN A 44 -5.46 -0.48 -8.59
C ASN A 44 -5.80 0.65 -7.62
N LYS A 45 -6.51 0.35 -6.54
CA LYS A 45 -6.88 1.35 -5.53
C LYS A 45 -5.66 1.82 -4.75
N ALA A 46 -4.72 0.93 -4.41
CA ALA A 46 -3.48 1.29 -3.73
C ALA A 46 -2.64 2.25 -4.58
N GLU A 47 -2.46 1.94 -5.87
CA GLU A 47 -1.75 2.83 -6.79
C GLU A 47 -2.43 4.21 -6.90
N ALA A 48 -3.76 4.23 -7.03
CA ALA A 48 -4.52 5.48 -7.13
C ALA A 48 -4.41 6.32 -5.84
N LEU A 49 -4.46 5.68 -4.68
CA LEU A 49 -4.30 6.33 -3.37
C LEU A 49 -2.90 6.94 -3.23
N ILE A 50 -1.85 6.17 -3.56
CA ILE A 50 -0.46 6.65 -3.50
C ILE A 50 -0.26 7.83 -4.46
N LYS A 51 -0.78 7.75 -5.69
CA LYS A 51 -0.71 8.86 -6.64
C LYS A 51 -1.47 10.08 -6.16
N LYS A 52 -2.62 9.91 -5.48
CA LYS A 52 -3.34 11.03 -4.86
C LYS A 52 -2.45 11.72 -3.82
N TRP A 53 -1.87 10.96 -2.90
CA TRP A 53 -0.98 11.50 -1.85
C TRP A 53 0.26 12.20 -2.41
N LEU A 54 0.89 11.64 -3.44
CA LEU A 54 2.05 12.26 -4.10
C LEU A 54 1.74 13.58 -4.82
N ASN A 55 0.47 13.80 -5.18
CA ASN A 55 0.00 15.03 -5.84
C ASN A 55 -0.70 15.99 -4.87
N GLU A 56 -0.67 15.71 -3.56
CA GLU A 56 -1.26 16.61 -2.57
C GLU A 56 -0.38 17.85 -2.38
N ASP A 57 -1.00 19.03 -2.43
CA ASP A 57 -0.29 20.31 -2.27
C ASP A 57 0.07 20.55 -0.80
N ASP A 58 -0.77 20.06 0.11
CA ASP A 58 -0.60 20.18 1.56
C ASP A 58 -0.07 18.88 2.19
N MET A 59 1.21 18.62 1.94
CA MET A 59 1.89 17.42 2.45
C MET A 59 1.91 17.36 3.98
N PHE A 60 1.95 18.52 4.66
CA PHE A 60 1.98 18.58 6.11
C PHE A 60 0.68 18.03 6.71
N ASN A 61 -0.48 18.57 6.29
CA ASN A 61 -1.77 18.10 6.79
C ASN A 61 -2.04 16.65 6.39
N LEU A 62 -1.62 16.24 5.20
CA LEU A 62 -1.71 14.84 4.78
C LEU A 62 -0.94 13.89 5.71
N VAL A 63 0.28 14.29 6.10
CA VAL A 63 1.09 13.52 7.04
C VAL A 63 0.42 13.48 8.41
N GLU A 64 -0.11 14.59 8.92
CA GLU A 64 -0.85 14.58 10.19
C GLU A 64 -2.06 13.64 10.16
N ASP A 65 -2.81 13.61 9.05
CA ASP A 65 -3.98 12.74 8.88
C ASP A 65 -3.61 11.25 8.81
N ILE A 66 -2.56 10.90 8.05
CA ILE A 66 -2.13 9.51 7.87
C ILE A 66 -1.50 8.95 9.14
N PHE A 67 -0.68 9.76 9.82
CA PHE A 67 0.16 9.33 10.94
C PHE A 67 -0.37 9.82 12.29
N PHE A 68 -1.65 10.22 12.36
CA PHE A 68 -2.34 10.64 13.58
C PHE A 68 -1.58 11.70 14.42
N GLY A 69 -0.95 12.65 13.74
CA GLY A 69 -0.14 13.71 14.34
C GLY A 69 1.30 13.31 14.71
N GLU A 70 1.76 12.10 14.35
CA GLU A 70 3.16 11.73 14.47
C GLU A 70 4.04 12.49 13.47
N SER A 71 5.23 12.89 13.94
CA SER A 71 6.22 13.58 13.10
C SER A 71 6.90 12.59 12.16
N VAL A 72 6.50 12.57 10.90
CA VAL A 72 7.16 11.81 9.82
C VAL A 72 7.93 12.75 8.89
N ASN A 73 9.11 12.32 8.46
CA ASN A 73 9.88 13.07 7.47
C ASN A 73 9.21 12.98 6.09
N GLU A 74 8.72 14.11 5.56
CA GLU A 74 8.01 14.16 4.28
C GLU A 74 8.81 13.59 3.09
N ASN A 75 10.13 13.78 3.07
CA ASN A 75 10.96 13.26 1.98
C ASN A 75 11.08 11.73 2.07
N GLU A 76 11.22 11.17 3.27
CA GLU A 76 11.21 9.72 3.45
C GLU A 76 9.82 9.15 3.16
N PHE A 77 8.74 9.86 3.52
CA PHE A 77 7.39 9.48 3.16
C PHE A 77 7.20 9.43 1.63
N LYS A 78 7.59 10.48 0.90
CA LYS A 78 7.55 10.48 -0.57
C LYS A 78 8.40 9.36 -1.18
N LYS A 79 9.55 9.04 -0.59
CA LYS A 79 10.39 7.92 -1.05
C LYS A 79 9.69 6.58 -0.89
N ILE A 80 9.09 6.31 0.27
CA ILE A 80 8.36 5.05 0.48
C ILE A 80 7.15 4.94 -0.46
N LEU A 81 6.42 6.03 -0.69
CA LEU A 81 5.32 6.06 -1.67
C LEU A 81 5.78 5.68 -3.09
N ASN A 82 6.91 6.24 -3.55
CA ASN A 82 7.49 5.87 -4.86
C ASN A 82 7.99 4.42 -4.90
N LYS A 83 8.50 3.91 -3.76
CA LYS A 83 8.91 2.51 -3.64
C LYS A 83 7.70 1.57 -3.75
N LEU A 84 6.59 1.89 -3.10
CA LEU A 84 5.34 1.14 -3.20
C LEU A 84 4.79 1.13 -4.64
N LEU A 85 4.82 2.27 -5.36
CA LEU A 85 4.46 2.31 -6.78
C LEU A 85 5.34 1.40 -7.65
N SER A 86 6.64 1.39 -7.36
CA SER A 86 7.59 0.53 -8.07
C SER A 86 7.29 -0.95 -7.79
N ASN A 87 6.99 -1.30 -6.52
CA ASN A 87 6.60 -2.66 -6.16
C ASN A 87 5.30 -3.07 -6.88
N ILE A 88 4.28 -2.22 -6.93
CA ILE A 88 3.03 -2.47 -7.69
C ILE A 88 3.33 -2.76 -9.17
N ALA A 89 4.20 -1.98 -9.79
CA ALA A 89 4.60 -2.19 -11.18
C ALA A 89 5.29 -3.55 -11.39
N GLU A 90 6.16 -3.96 -10.46
CA GLU A 90 6.80 -5.27 -10.48
C GLU A 90 5.79 -6.42 -10.29
N ILE A 91 4.87 -6.32 -9.31
CA ILE A 91 3.84 -7.33 -9.05
C ILE A 91 2.97 -7.57 -10.29
N ARG A 92 2.63 -6.50 -11.01
CA ARG A 92 1.81 -6.57 -12.24
C ARG A 92 2.50 -7.23 -13.43
N LYS A 93 3.81 -7.47 -13.37
CA LYS A 93 4.49 -8.32 -14.39
C LYS A 93 3.97 -9.76 -14.36
N THR A 94 3.44 -10.19 -13.22
CA THR A 94 2.76 -11.48 -13.08
C THR A 94 1.24 -11.27 -13.11
N PRO A 95 0.51 -11.90 -14.05
CA PRO A 95 -0.95 -11.90 -14.07
C PRO A 95 -1.54 -12.39 -12.75
N MET A 96 -2.69 -11.86 -12.34
CA MET A 96 -3.30 -12.13 -11.04
C MET A 96 -3.55 -13.63 -10.82
N GLU A 97 -3.94 -14.34 -11.88
CA GLU A 97 -4.22 -15.77 -11.90
C GLU A 97 -2.98 -16.64 -11.74
N GLN A 98 -1.79 -16.04 -11.88
CA GLN A 98 -0.48 -16.70 -11.77
C GLN A 98 0.28 -16.31 -10.51
N ARG A 99 -0.32 -15.50 -9.62
CA ARG A 99 0.30 -15.12 -8.35
C ARG A 99 0.14 -16.22 -7.32
N GLU A 100 1.09 -16.29 -6.41
CA GLU A 100 1.02 -17.18 -5.25
C GLU A 100 0.17 -16.54 -4.15
N TYR A 101 -0.69 -17.33 -3.53
CA TYR A 101 -1.54 -16.93 -2.40
C TYR A 101 -1.26 -17.88 -1.24
N GLU A 102 -1.37 -17.39 -0.01
CA GLU A 102 -1.26 -18.25 1.16
C GLU A 102 -2.50 -19.13 1.28
N ASN A 103 -2.28 -20.44 1.42
CA ASN A 103 -3.32 -21.37 1.88
C ASN A 103 -3.19 -21.44 3.40
N TRP A 104 -4.07 -20.74 4.11
CA TRP A 104 -4.24 -20.93 5.55
C TRP A 104 -5.01 -22.24 5.77
N ASP A 105 -4.29 -23.37 5.74
CA ASP A 105 -4.77 -24.69 6.18
C ASP A 105 -4.73 -24.82 7.72
#